data_AF-A0A2L0IFQ0-F1
#
_entry.id   AF-A0A2L0IFQ0-F1
#
_cell.length_a   1.000
_cell.length_b   1.000
_cell.length_c   1.000
_cell.angle_alpha   90.00
_cell.angle_beta   90.00
_cell.angle_gamma   90.00
#
_symmetry.space_group_name_H-M   'P 1'
#
loop_
_entity.id
_entity.type
_entity.pdbx_description
1 polymer ?
#
loop_
_entity_poly.entity_id
_entity_poly.type
_entity_poly.pdbx_seq_one_letter_code
_entity_poly.pdbx_strand_id
1 'polypeptide(L)'
;MDKYVEGLNGFMDALGIMNKDVNRGSEYCMVRLNDGDTLLSALNAWHATLSDKYPPAYWHPQLTETTGAQVEKTAARWFFEHPAMNALPEAVRNNVLAVFHDRISEMMGHYRVYELMTAPPVWYASAWDEFVFDAQYGRFLLHLSCYD
;
A
#
# COMPACT_ATOMS: atom_id res chain seq x y z
N MET A 1 8.93 7.55 15.12
CA MET A 1 7.88 6.86 14.34
C MET A 1 6.88 7.92 13.91
N ASP A 2 6.46 7.92 12.65
CA ASP A 2 5.57 8.94 12.09
C ASP A 2 4.12 8.64 12.51
N LYS A 3 3.51 9.53 13.31
CA LYS A 3 2.17 9.32 13.89
C LYS A 3 1.08 9.14 12.82
N TYR A 4 1.27 9.72 11.63
CA TYR A 4 0.28 9.62 10.55
C TYR A 4 0.35 8.24 9.89
N VAL A 5 1.57 7.75 9.66
CA VAL A 5 1.81 6.39 9.16
C VAL A 5 1.28 5.35 10.15
N GLU A 6 1.57 5.51 11.45
CA GLU A 6 1.08 4.60 12.48
C GLU A 6 -0.46 4.58 12.55
N GLY A 7 -1.09 5.75 12.53
CA GLY A 7 -2.55 5.86 12.57
C GLY A 7 -3.24 5.27 11.34
N LEU A 8 -2.66 5.43 10.15
CA LEU A 8 -3.16 4.81 8.92
C LEU A 8 -2.93 3.29 8.92
N ASN A 9 -1.78 2.82 9.40
CA ASN A 9 -1.49 1.40 9.52
C ASN A 9 -2.43 0.72 10.52
N GLY A 10 -2.71 1.32 11.67
CA GLY A 10 -3.68 0.76 12.61
C GLY A 10 -5.11 0.67 12.04
N PHE A 11 -5.51 1.65 11.21
CA PHE A 11 -6.77 1.59 10.48
C PHE A 11 -6.78 0.45 9.45
N MET A 12 -5.73 0.32 8.65
CA MET A 12 -5.63 -0.71 7.62
C MET A 12 -5.45 -2.13 8.21
N ASP A 13 -4.75 -2.27 9.33
CA ASP A 13 -4.61 -3.54 10.06
C ASP A 13 -5.98 -4.06 10.53
N ALA A 14 -6.84 -3.18 11.05
CA ALA A 14 -8.21 -3.55 11.39
C ALA A 14 -9.00 -4.06 10.18
N LEU A 15 -8.82 -3.46 9.00
CA LEU A 15 -9.43 -3.94 7.76
C LEU A 15 -8.87 -5.31 7.34
N GLY A 16 -7.55 -5.50 7.45
CA GLY A 16 -6.90 -6.79 7.17
C GLY A 16 -7.41 -7.91 8.08
N ILE A 17 -7.61 -7.62 9.37
CA ILE A 17 -8.21 -8.56 10.33
C ILE A 17 -9.65 -8.92 9.95
N MET A 18 -10.45 -7.95 9.50
CA MET A 18 -11.84 -8.22 9.08
C MET A 18 -11.93 -9.01 7.76
N ASN A 19 -10.89 -8.94 6.92
CA ASN A 19 -10.77 -9.74 5.71
C ASN A 19 -10.16 -11.14 5.95
N LYS A 20 -9.73 -11.44 7.18
CA LYS A 20 -9.11 -12.72 7.50
C LYS A 20 -10.10 -13.88 7.37
N ASP A 21 -9.67 -14.91 6.64
CA ASP A 21 -10.38 -16.20 6.53
C ASP A 21 -9.44 -17.34 6.96
N VAL A 22 -9.94 -18.58 6.98
CA VAL A 22 -9.25 -19.77 7.48
C VAL A 22 -7.90 -20.00 6.79
N ASN A 23 -7.83 -19.77 5.49
CA ASN A 23 -6.63 -19.96 4.66
C ASN A 23 -6.27 -18.68 3.89
N ARG A 24 -6.58 -17.49 4.44
CA ARG A 24 -6.26 -16.22 3.79
C ARG A 24 -6.03 -15.12 4.81
N GLY A 25 -4.84 -14.55 4.80
CA GLY A 25 -4.50 -13.31 5.50
C GLY A 25 -4.41 -12.15 4.53
N SER A 26 -4.78 -10.96 4.98
CA SER A 26 -4.55 -9.71 4.26
C SER A 26 -3.57 -8.83 5.04
N GLU A 27 -2.59 -8.27 4.35
CA GLU A 27 -1.59 -7.37 4.93
C GLU A 27 -1.59 -6.06 4.15
N TYR A 28 -1.94 -4.98 4.87
CA TYR A 28 -2.05 -3.64 4.31
C TYR A 28 -1.17 -2.71 5.13
N CYS A 29 -0.17 -2.09 4.50
CA CYS A 29 0.73 -1.21 5.22
C CYS A 29 1.18 -0.01 4.39
N MET A 30 1.45 1.08 5.11
CA MET A 30 2.07 2.29 4.63
C MET A 30 3.46 2.37 5.24
N VAL A 31 4.45 2.57 4.39
CA VAL A 31 5.85 2.69 4.78
C VAL A 31 6.34 4.06 4.33
N ARG A 32 6.92 4.83 5.25
CA ARG A 32 7.67 6.03 4.87
C ARG A 32 9.02 5.59 4.33
N LEU A 33 9.29 5.94 3.06
CA LEU A 33 10.57 5.66 2.42
C LEU A 33 11.61 6.67 2.93
N ASN A 34 12.86 6.22 3.03
CA ASN A 34 13.96 7.11 3.39
C ASN A 34 14.14 8.19 2.31
N ASP A 35 14.60 9.36 2.76
CA ASP A 35 15.00 10.41 1.83
C ASP A 35 16.20 9.91 1.01
N GLY A 36 16.08 10.01 -0.31
CA GLY A 36 17.14 9.70 -1.26
C GLY A 36 17.13 10.73 -2.39
N ASP A 37 18.18 10.77 -3.20
CA ASP A 37 18.27 11.74 -4.30
C ASP A 37 17.14 11.56 -5.32
N THR A 38 16.66 10.32 -5.48
CA THR A 38 15.58 9.95 -6.41
C THR A 38 14.60 8.97 -5.79
N LEU A 39 13.39 8.89 -6.33
CA LEU A 39 12.37 7.91 -5.92
C LEU A 39 12.90 6.46 -6.05
N LEU A 40 13.62 6.19 -7.15
CA LEU A 40 14.24 4.89 -7.39
C LEU A 40 15.32 4.55 -6.34
N SER A 41 16.13 5.53 -5.91
CA SER A 41 17.12 5.31 -4.84
C SER A 41 16.46 4.99 -3.50
N ALA A 42 15.33 5.65 -3.20
CA ALA A 42 14.57 5.39 -1.98
C ALA A 42 13.94 3.99 -1.98
N LEU A 43 13.39 3.56 -3.13
CA LEU A 43 12.87 2.19 -3.30
C LEU A 43 13.97 1.14 -3.21
N ASN A 44 15.14 1.39 -3.81
CA ASN A 44 16.26 0.46 -3.70
C ASN A 44 16.74 0.28 -2.26
N ALA A 45 16.78 1.36 -1.48
CA ALA A 45 17.09 1.29 -0.06
C ALA A 45 16.05 0.46 0.70
N TRP A 46 14.76 0.62 0.39
CA TRP A 46 13.69 -0.17 1.00
C TRP A 46 13.77 -1.65 0.62
N HIS A 47 13.95 -1.99 -0.66
CA HIS A 47 14.13 -3.37 -1.12
C HIS A 47 15.30 -4.07 -0.43
N ALA A 48 16.39 -3.34 -0.17
CA ALA A 48 17.54 -3.88 0.57
C ALA A 48 17.18 -4.30 2.01
N THR A 49 16.13 -3.73 2.61
CA THR A 49 15.66 -4.12 3.95
C THR A 49 14.76 -5.36 3.94
N LEU A 50 14.19 -5.74 2.80
CA LEU A 50 13.27 -6.88 2.69
C LEU A 50 14.01 -8.21 2.59
N SER A 51 15.21 -8.22 2.02
CA SER A 51 15.99 -9.45 1.85
C SER A 51 17.47 -9.20 1.71
N ASP A 52 18.27 -9.87 2.55
CA ASP A 52 19.72 -9.94 2.39
C ASP A 52 20.15 -10.80 1.19
N LYS A 53 19.23 -11.59 0.62
CA LYS A 53 19.52 -12.53 -0.48
C LYS A 53 19.33 -11.91 -1.86
N TYR A 54 18.41 -10.97 -2.00
CA TYR A 54 18.04 -10.38 -3.29
C TYR A 54 18.41 -8.89 -3.30
N PRO A 55 19.54 -8.51 -3.93
CA PRO A 55 19.97 -7.11 -3.95
C PRO A 55 18.94 -6.24 -4.70
N PRO A 56 18.88 -4.92 -4.44
CA PRO A 56 17.88 -4.03 -5.05
C PRO A 56 17.80 -4.10 -6.58
N ALA A 57 18.93 -4.34 -7.26
CA ALA A 57 18.98 -4.51 -8.70
C ALA A 57 18.15 -5.70 -9.22
N TYR A 58 17.89 -6.70 -8.37
CA TYR A 58 17.11 -7.89 -8.69
C TYR A 58 15.60 -7.63 -8.72
N TRP A 59 15.13 -6.56 -8.10
CA TRP A 59 13.69 -6.26 -7.97
C TRP A 59 13.11 -5.59 -9.23
N HIS A 60 13.98 -5.08 -10.10
CA HIS A 60 13.65 -4.38 -11.35
C HIS A 60 12.41 -3.46 -11.23
N PRO A 61 12.39 -2.50 -10.28
CA PRO A 61 11.22 -1.68 -10.04
C PRO A 61 10.86 -0.83 -11.26
N GLN A 62 9.60 -0.89 -11.65
CA GLN A 62 9.00 -0.08 -12.69
C GLN A 62 7.92 0.79 -12.07
N LEU A 63 7.96 2.09 -12.36
CA LEU A 63 7.01 3.07 -11.87
C LEU A 63 6.20 3.60 -13.03
N THR A 64 4.89 3.40 -12.96
CA THR A 64 3.94 3.97 -13.92
C THR A 64 3.13 5.04 -13.21
N GLU A 65 3.20 6.29 -13.68
CA GLU A 65 2.41 7.36 -13.08
C GLU A 65 0.91 7.06 -13.20
N THR A 66 0.19 7.28 -12.11
CA THR A 66 -1.24 6.97 -12.01
C THR A 66 -1.96 8.07 -11.23
N THR A 67 -3.21 7.83 -10.84
CA THR A 67 -4.07 8.80 -10.18
C THR A 67 -4.50 8.32 -8.80
N GLY A 68 -4.84 9.26 -7.91
CA GLY A 68 -5.45 8.94 -6.61
C GLY A 68 -6.72 8.10 -6.75
N ALA A 69 -7.52 8.33 -7.81
CA ALA A 69 -8.70 7.52 -8.11
C ALA A 69 -8.37 6.03 -8.38
N GLN A 70 -7.21 5.74 -8.97
CA GLN A 70 -6.75 4.36 -9.16
C GLN A 70 -6.37 3.73 -7.81
N VAL A 71 -5.73 4.48 -6.91
CA VAL A 71 -5.43 4.02 -5.54
C VAL A 71 -6.72 3.69 -4.80
N GLU A 72 -7.71 4.58 -4.83
CA GLU A 72 -9.00 4.37 -4.18
C GLU A 72 -9.73 3.14 -4.73
N LYS A 73 -9.73 2.98 -6.05
CA LYS A 73 -10.32 1.80 -6.70
C LYS A 73 -9.63 0.51 -6.27
N THR A 74 -8.30 0.50 -6.21
CA THR A 74 -7.54 -0.68 -5.78
C THR A 74 -7.75 -0.95 -4.28
N ALA A 75 -7.73 0.09 -3.44
CA ALA A 75 -8.02 -0.02 -2.01
C ALA A 75 -9.43 -0.57 -1.75
N ALA A 76 -10.44 -0.09 -2.49
CA ALA A 76 -11.80 -0.62 -2.39
C ALA A 76 -11.89 -2.10 -2.74
N ARG A 77 -11.18 -2.54 -3.78
CA ARG A 77 -11.10 -3.96 -4.13
C ARG A 77 -10.55 -4.79 -2.97
N TRP A 78 -9.45 -4.33 -2.36
CA TRP A 78 -8.83 -5.04 -1.24
C TRP A 78 -9.67 -5.02 0.03
N PHE A 79 -10.14 -3.85 0.45
CA PHE A 79 -10.89 -3.67 1.71
C PHE A 79 -12.22 -4.42 1.74
N PHE A 80 -12.84 -4.65 0.58
CA PHE A 80 -14.11 -5.36 0.46
C PHE A 80 -14.01 -6.66 -0.32
N GLU A 81 -12.83 -7.27 -0.38
CA GLU A 81 -12.63 -8.54 -1.06
C GLU A 81 -13.40 -9.67 -0.37
N HIS A 82 -13.37 -9.73 0.96
CA HIS A 82 -14.03 -10.79 1.72
C HIS A 82 -15.56 -10.66 1.64
N PRO A 83 -16.34 -11.75 1.47
CA PRO A 83 -17.80 -11.68 1.31
C PRO A 83 -18.52 -10.93 2.43
N ALA A 84 -18.08 -11.06 3.68
CA ALA A 84 -18.67 -10.35 4.81
C ALA A 84 -18.42 -8.83 4.74
N MET A 85 -17.23 -8.42 4.29
CA MET A 85 -16.89 -7.01 4.09
C MET A 85 -17.63 -6.44 2.88
N ASN A 86 -17.75 -7.21 1.81
CA ASN A 86 -18.54 -6.83 0.65
C ASN A 86 -20.05 -6.73 0.97
N ALA A 87 -20.56 -7.50 1.93
CA ALA A 87 -21.96 -7.45 2.34
C ALA A 87 -22.31 -6.21 3.20
N LEU A 88 -21.32 -5.41 3.61
CA LEU A 88 -21.58 -4.19 4.38
C LEU A 88 -22.46 -3.20 3.59
N PRO A 89 -23.32 -2.43 4.27
CA PRO A 89 -24.12 -1.39 3.62
C PRO A 89 -23.24 -0.41 2.85
N GLU A 90 -23.70 0.05 1.69
CA GLU A 90 -22.94 0.95 0.81
C GLU A 90 -22.46 2.21 1.54
N ALA A 91 -23.32 2.81 2.38
CA ALA A 91 -22.94 3.96 3.20
C ALA A 91 -21.75 3.68 4.12
N VAL A 92 -21.66 2.46 4.69
CA VAL A 92 -20.53 2.06 5.54
C VAL A 92 -19.26 1.90 4.70
N ARG A 93 -19.35 1.24 3.54
CA ARG A 93 -18.20 1.07 2.64
C ARG A 93 -17.66 2.42 2.16
N ASN A 94 -18.55 3.34 1.78
CA ASN A 94 -18.18 4.69 1.36
C ASN A 94 -17.50 5.46 2.50
N ASN A 95 -17.98 5.33 3.74
CA ASN A 95 -17.34 5.95 4.90
C ASN A 95 -15.94 5.38 5.18
N VAL A 96 -15.75 4.06 5.02
CA VAL A 96 -14.43 3.43 5.17
C VAL A 96 -13.44 3.99 4.14
N LEU A 97 -13.86 4.11 2.88
CA LEU A 97 -13.02 4.69 1.83
C LEU A 97 -12.76 6.18 2.03
N ALA A 98 -13.75 6.94 2.51
CA ALA A 98 -13.57 8.36 2.84
C ALA A 98 -12.53 8.54 3.96
N VAL A 99 -12.59 7.75 5.03
CA VAL A 99 -11.60 7.80 6.11
C VAL A 99 -10.20 7.45 5.62
N PHE A 100 -10.08 6.49 4.71
CA PHE A 100 -8.80 6.16 4.08
C PHE A 100 -8.24 7.32 3.25
N HIS A 101 -9.07 7.91 2.39
CA HIS A 101 -8.72 9.05 1.56
C HIS A 101 -8.31 10.27 2.42
N ASP A 102 -9.09 10.61 3.44
CA ASP A 102 -8.83 11.74 4.32
C ASP A 102 -7.48 11.60 5.02
N ARG A 103 -7.16 10.39 5.51
CA ARG A 103 -5.87 10.10 6.15
C ARG A 103 -4.69 10.22 5.17
N ILE A 104 -4.84 9.76 3.93
CA ILE A 104 -3.81 9.93 2.90
C ILE A 104 -3.60 11.42 2.59
N SER A 105 -4.68 12.15 2.37
CA SER A 105 -4.63 13.59 2.07
C SER A 105 -4.01 14.40 3.21
N GLU A 106 -4.36 14.09 4.47
CA GLU A 106 -3.77 14.72 5.65
C GLU A 106 -2.27 14.42 5.77
N MET A 107 -1.86 13.18 5.50
CA MET A 107 -0.47 12.74 5.62
C MET A 107 0.43 13.31 4.52
N MET A 108 -0.07 13.44 3.29
CA MET A 108 0.76 13.68 2.11
C MET A 108 0.67 15.11 1.55
N GLY A 109 -0.43 15.83 1.78
CA GLY A 109 -0.67 17.11 1.11
C GLY A 109 -0.76 16.93 -0.41
N HIS A 110 -0.01 17.74 -1.18
CA HIS A 110 0.10 17.53 -2.62
C HIS A 110 1.07 16.39 -2.94
N TYR A 111 0.68 15.48 -3.83
CA TYR A 111 1.49 14.34 -4.22
C TYR A 111 1.35 13.95 -5.68
N ARG A 112 2.36 13.24 -6.19
CA ARG A 112 2.28 12.39 -7.38
C ARG A 112 2.26 10.93 -6.93
N VAL A 113 1.55 10.08 -7.66
CA VAL A 113 1.44 8.66 -7.33
C VAL A 113 1.83 7.81 -8.52
N TYR A 114 2.54 6.73 -8.22
CA TYR A 114 3.05 5.77 -9.18
C TYR A 114 2.62 4.37 -8.76
N GLU A 115 2.12 3.58 -9.69
CA GLU A 115 1.98 2.14 -9.51
C GLU A 115 3.37 1.50 -9.60
N LEU A 116 3.71 0.68 -8.62
CA LEU A 116 4.99 -0.02 -8.53
C LEU A 116 4.81 -1.45 -8.99
N MET A 117 5.52 -1.83 -10.04
CA MET A 117 5.68 -3.21 -10.44
C MET A 117 7.12 -3.66 -10.19
N THR A 118 7.28 -4.85 -9.59
CA THR A 118 8.58 -5.50 -9.39
C THR A 118 8.64 -6.78 -10.20
N ALA A 119 9.78 -7.05 -10.83
CA ALA A 119 10.02 -8.28 -11.58
C ALA A 119 11.38 -8.89 -11.19
N PRO A 120 11.50 -10.22 -11.03
CA PRO A 120 10.43 -11.20 -11.03
C PRO A 120 9.54 -11.07 -9.78
N PRO A 121 8.27 -11.52 -9.81
CA PRO A 121 7.42 -11.53 -8.63
C PRO A 121 8.03 -12.46 -7.58
N VAL A 122 8.70 -11.90 -6.56
CA VAL A 122 9.43 -12.68 -5.54
C VAL A 122 8.45 -13.48 -4.67
N TRP A 123 7.22 -13.01 -4.53
CA TRP A 123 6.21 -13.61 -3.66
C TRP A 123 5.26 -14.49 -4.48
N TYR A 124 5.75 -15.61 -5.00
CA TYR A 124 4.98 -16.52 -5.86
C TYR A 124 3.66 -17.07 -5.25
N ALA A 125 3.39 -16.84 -3.96
CA ALA A 125 2.19 -17.27 -3.25
C ALA A 125 1.31 -16.11 -2.73
N SER A 126 1.64 -14.86 -3.08
CA SER A 126 0.88 -13.68 -2.65
C SER A 126 0.41 -12.88 -3.85
N ALA A 127 -0.81 -12.35 -3.78
CA ALA A 127 -1.23 -11.29 -4.69
C ALA A 127 -1.01 -9.95 -3.97
N TRP A 128 -0.50 -8.96 -4.68
CA TRP A 128 -0.26 -7.64 -4.13
C TRP A 128 -0.43 -6.54 -5.17
N ASP A 129 -0.72 -5.33 -4.69
CA ASP A 129 -0.59 -4.09 -5.43
C ASP A 129 0.20 -3.10 -4.58
N GLU A 130 1.11 -2.37 -5.22
CA GLU A 130 1.94 -1.37 -4.56
C GLU A 130 1.83 -0.03 -5.24
N PHE A 131 1.76 1.03 -4.42
CA PHE A 131 1.77 2.41 -4.89
C PHE A 131 2.86 3.19 -4.17
N VAL A 132 3.54 4.05 -4.91
CA VAL A 132 4.58 4.92 -4.40
C VAL A 132 4.14 6.36 -4.58
N PHE A 133 4.18 7.11 -3.48
CA PHE A 133 3.80 8.50 -3.42
C PHE A 133 5.05 9.36 -3.30
N ASP A 134 5.21 10.32 -4.21
CA ASP A 134 6.17 11.41 -4.09
C ASP A 134 5.39 12.66 -3.67
N ALA A 135 5.41 12.92 -2.36
CA ALA A 135 4.54 13.89 -1.71
C ALA A 135 5.33 15.05 -1.10
N GLN A 136 4.62 16.15 -0.82
CA GLN A 136 5.19 17.34 -0.21
C GLN A 136 5.92 17.05 1.11
N TYR A 137 5.39 16.11 1.92
CA TYR A 137 5.91 15.79 3.25
C TYR A 137 6.80 14.54 3.30
N GLY A 138 7.12 13.96 2.15
CA GLY A 138 8.02 12.82 2.04
C GLY A 138 7.59 11.83 0.98
N ARG A 139 8.28 10.68 0.95
CA ARG A 139 7.96 9.58 0.05
C ARG A 139 7.36 8.42 0.83
N PHE A 140 6.35 7.80 0.27
CA PHE A 140 5.61 6.75 0.94
C PHE A 140 5.36 5.59 -0.03
N LEU A 141 5.32 4.38 0.52
CA LEU A 141 4.94 3.17 -0.19
C LEU A 141 3.71 2.58 0.50
N LEU A 142 2.62 2.45 -0.26
CA LEU A 142 1.44 1.69 0.14
C LEU A 142 1.57 0.29 -0.45
N HIS A 143 1.50 -0.71 0.43
CA HIS A 143 1.47 -2.12 0.08
C HIS A 143 0.12 -2.70 0.47
N LEU A 144 -0.56 -3.34 -0.48
CA LEU A 144 -1.80 -4.06 -0.26
C LEU A 144 -1.63 -5.48 -0.76
N SER A 145 -1.74 -6.48 0.11
CA SER A 145 -1.56 -7.88 -0.29
C SER A 145 -2.47 -8.85 0.44
N CYS A 146 -2.49 -10.06 -0.09
CA CYS A 146 -2.98 -11.24 0.59
C CYS A 146 -1.98 -12.40 0.46
N TYR A 147 -2.04 -13.30 1.43
CA TYR A 147 -1.33 -14.57 1.40
C TYR A 147 -2.27 -15.68 1.85
N ASP A 148 -2.06 -16.88 1.31
CA ASP A 148 -2.78 -18.10 1.68
C ASP A 148 -2.02 -18.90 2.76
#